data_AF-A0A2G9ND51-F1
#
_entry.id   AF-A0A2G9ND51-F1
#
_cell.length_a   1.000
_cell.length_b   1.000
_cell.length_c   1.000
_cell.angle_alpha   90.00
_cell.angle_beta   90.00
_cell.angle_gamma   90.00
#
_symmetry.space_group_name_H-M   'P 1'
#
loop_
_entity.id
_entity.type
_entity.pdbx_description
1 polymer ?
#
loop_
_entity_poly.entity_id
_entity_poly.type
_entity_poly.pdbx_seq_one_letter_code
_entity_poly.pdbx_strand_id
1 'polypeptide(L)'
;MAQKKQKAKEVKSGEIVKGSLTQEPVGAVVEQLYGRTGARGEITQVLAKILGGRNEGKTMRRNVKGPVRIGDLLALRETEIEARRIRKNITKGAHS
;
A
#
# COMPACT_ATOMS: atom_id res chain seq x y z
N MET A 1 25.72 15.76 -35.45
CA MET A 1 24.42 15.04 -35.54
C MET A 1 24.04 14.62 -34.13
N ALA A 2 23.09 15.36 -33.53
CA ALA A 2 22.79 15.36 -32.10
C ALA A 2 21.85 14.20 -31.72
N GLN A 3 22.22 13.42 -30.71
CA GLN A 3 21.36 12.38 -30.16
C GLN A 3 20.39 12.99 -29.14
N LYS A 4 19.11 12.83 -29.43
CA LYS A 4 17.97 13.50 -28.78
C LYS A 4 17.66 12.79 -27.45
N LYS A 5 18.08 13.42 -26.35
CA LYS A 5 17.79 13.02 -24.95
C LYS A 5 16.28 13.11 -24.70
N GLN A 6 15.61 11.97 -24.59
CA GLN A 6 14.18 11.92 -24.30
C GLN A 6 13.93 12.22 -22.82
N LYS A 7 13.46 13.43 -22.52
CA LYS A 7 12.91 13.84 -21.22
C LYS A 7 11.61 13.09 -20.98
N ALA A 8 11.58 12.20 -19.98
CA ALA A 8 10.34 11.62 -19.47
C ALA A 8 9.55 12.70 -18.70
N LYS A 9 8.26 12.78 -19.03
CA LYS A 9 7.27 13.75 -18.54
C LYS A 9 7.08 13.66 -17.02
N GLU A 10 7.25 14.80 -16.34
CA GLU A 10 6.66 15.06 -15.02
C GLU A 10 5.13 14.88 -15.10
N VAL A 11 4.60 13.96 -14.30
CA VAL A 11 3.16 13.75 -14.16
C VAL A 11 2.67 14.70 -13.06
N LYS A 12 1.82 15.63 -13.45
CA LYS A 12 1.24 16.70 -12.62
C LYS A 12 0.64 16.14 -11.31
N SER A 13 1.16 16.65 -10.20
CA SER A 13 0.60 16.55 -8.85
C SER A 13 -0.84 17.06 -8.83
N GLY A 14 -1.79 16.16 -8.63
CA GLY A 14 -3.17 16.54 -8.30
C GLY A 14 -3.19 17.24 -6.94
N GLU A 15 -3.84 18.40 -6.88
CA GLU A 15 -4.03 19.20 -5.68
C GLU A 15 -4.74 18.38 -4.58
N ILE A 16 -4.06 18.18 -3.46
CA ILE A 16 -4.63 17.53 -2.27
C ILE A 16 -5.10 18.63 -1.33
N VAL A 17 -6.41 18.66 -1.10
CA VAL A 17 -7.11 19.51 -0.13
C VAL A 17 -6.36 19.51 1.20
N LYS A 18 -5.99 20.70 1.65
CA LYS A 18 -5.16 21.00 2.82
C LYS A 18 -5.87 20.65 4.13
N GLY A 19 -6.00 19.35 4.40
CA GLY A 19 -6.30 18.79 5.72
C GLY A 19 -4.98 18.45 6.41
N SER A 20 -4.68 19.17 7.48
CA SER A 20 -3.44 19.14 8.26
C SER A 20 -3.06 17.75 8.78
N LEU A 21 -2.04 17.13 8.20
CA LEU A 21 -1.12 16.20 8.88
C LEU A 21 0.28 16.35 8.26
N THR A 22 1.16 17.06 8.97
CA THR A 22 2.54 17.39 8.60
C THR A 22 3.49 16.20 8.83
N GLN A 23 3.28 15.09 8.12
CA GLN A 23 4.24 14.00 8.07
C GLN A 23 4.51 13.63 6.62
N GLU A 24 5.78 13.59 6.24
CA GLU A 24 6.20 13.21 4.90
C GLU A 24 5.80 11.75 4.64
N PRO A 25 5.22 11.44 3.46
CA PRO A 25 4.84 10.09 3.13
C PRO A 25 6.08 9.18 3.06
N VAL A 26 6.01 8.06 3.77
CA VAL A 26 7.09 7.07 3.82
C VAL A 26 6.90 6.03 2.72
N GLY A 27 7.93 5.80 1.93
CA GLY A 27 7.93 4.75 0.90
C GLY A 27 7.99 3.34 1.51
N ALA A 28 7.24 2.41 0.93
CA ALA A 28 7.29 0.99 1.26
C ALA A 28 7.12 0.12 0.00
N VAL A 29 7.66 -1.09 0.01
CA VAL A 29 7.55 -2.06 -1.09
C VAL A 29 6.70 -3.23 -0.65
N VAL A 30 5.78 -3.68 -1.51
CA VAL A 30 4.98 -4.89 -1.27
C VAL A 30 5.86 -6.13 -1.41
N GLU A 31 6.03 -6.85 -0.32
CA GLU A 31 6.83 -8.09 -0.26
C GLU A 31 5.96 -9.33 -0.46
N GLN A 32 4.76 -9.36 0.12
CA GLN A 32 3.86 -10.50 0.02
C GLN A 32 2.39 -10.08 -0.02
N LEU A 33 1.55 -10.88 -0.70
CA LEU A 33 0.10 -10.75 -0.70
C LEU A 33 -0.50 -11.80 0.25
N TYR A 34 -1.33 -11.39 1.21
CA TYR A 34 -2.00 -12.32 2.12
C TYR A 34 -3.31 -12.87 1.56
N GLY A 35 -4.11 -12.01 0.94
CA GLY A 35 -5.41 -12.38 0.39
C GLY A 35 -6.40 -11.23 0.34
N ARG A 36 -7.59 -11.50 -0.21
CA ARG A 36 -8.68 -10.51 -0.31
C ARG A 36 -9.51 -10.48 0.97
N THR A 37 -10.00 -9.31 1.32
CA THR A 37 -10.72 -8.98 2.56
C THR A 37 -11.78 -7.91 2.27
N GLY A 38 -12.66 -7.69 3.25
CA GLY A 38 -13.82 -6.82 3.13
C GLY A 38 -15.05 -7.61 2.68
N ALA A 39 -16.25 -7.14 3.05
CA ALA A 39 -17.50 -7.85 2.79
C ALA A 39 -17.69 -8.22 1.30
N ARG A 40 -17.24 -7.35 0.40
CA ARG A 40 -17.30 -7.50 -1.05
C ARG A 40 -15.97 -7.93 -1.70
N GLY A 41 -14.92 -8.15 -0.90
CA GLY A 41 -13.61 -8.59 -1.40
C GLY A 41 -12.82 -7.52 -2.17
N GLU A 42 -13.12 -6.22 -1.98
CA GLU A 42 -12.47 -5.12 -2.71
C GLU A 42 -11.07 -4.76 -2.20
N ILE A 43 -10.71 -5.28 -1.02
CA ILE A 43 -9.48 -4.93 -0.31
C ILE A 43 -8.53 -6.11 -0.39
N THR A 44 -7.29 -5.88 -0.75
CA THR A 44 -6.21 -6.87 -0.67
C THR A 44 -5.35 -6.54 0.54
N GLN A 45 -5.15 -7.49 1.44
CA GLN A 45 -4.19 -7.34 2.52
C GLN A 45 -2.81 -7.72 2.01
N VAL A 46 -1.83 -6.84 2.26
CA VAL A 46 -0.45 -6.98 1.81
C VAL A 46 0.52 -6.85 2.98
N LEU A 47 1.66 -7.51 2.87
CA LEU A 47 2.85 -7.26 3.67
C LEU A 47 3.72 -6.26 2.91
N ALA A 48 3.98 -5.11 3.51
CA ALA A 48 4.82 -4.07 2.93
C ALA A 48 6.05 -3.85 3.81
N LYS A 49 7.23 -3.81 3.19
CA LYS A 49 8.51 -3.49 3.82
C LYS A 49 8.78 -2.00 3.68
N ILE A 50 9.01 -1.31 4.78
CA ILE A 50 9.30 0.13 4.79
C ILE A 50 10.71 0.37 4.22
N LEU A 51 10.84 1.33 3.32
CA LEU A 51 12.09 1.72 2.69
C LEU A 51 12.78 2.91 3.35
N GLY A 52 12.10 3.68 4.21
CA GLY A 52 12.73 4.85 4.82
C GLY A 52 12.05 5.35 6.08
N GLY A 53 12.61 6.43 6.64
CA GLY A 53 12.14 7.03 7.88
C GLY A 53 12.49 6.22 9.12
N ARG A 54 11.80 6.49 10.23
CA ARG A 54 12.12 5.94 11.56
C ARG A 54 12.02 4.42 11.68
N ASN A 55 11.20 3.79 10.83
CA ASN A 55 10.87 2.37 10.89
C ASN A 55 11.43 1.58 9.68
N GLU A 56 12.52 2.07 9.07
CA GLU A 56 13.16 1.43 7.92
C GLU A 56 13.42 -0.07 8.14
N GLY A 57 13.15 -0.88 7.11
CA GLY A 57 13.36 -2.33 7.13
C GLY A 57 12.28 -3.13 7.84
N LYS A 58 11.38 -2.48 8.60
CA LYS A 58 10.24 -3.16 9.25
C LYS A 58 9.19 -3.54 8.22
N THR A 59 8.66 -4.75 8.34
CA THR A 59 7.51 -5.23 7.58
C THR A 59 6.22 -4.94 8.32
N MET A 60 5.18 -4.50 7.63
CA MET A 60 3.87 -4.21 8.20
C MET A 60 2.73 -4.67 7.30
N ARG A 61 1.58 -4.97 7.92
CA ARG A 61 0.36 -5.31 7.18
C ARG A 61 -0.40 -4.05 6.79
N ARG A 62 -0.79 -3.96 5.51
CA ARG A 62 -1.63 -2.88 5.00
C ARG A 62 -2.77 -3.41 4.16
N ASN A 63 -3.85 -2.65 4.17
CA ASN A 63 -4.99 -2.86 3.32
C ASN A 63 -4.83 -1.96 2.10
N VAL A 64 -4.81 -2.54 0.91
CA VAL A 64 -4.75 -1.80 -0.35
C VAL A 64 -6.04 -2.07 -1.11
N LYS A 65 -6.66 -1.01 -1.63
CA LYS A 65 -7.86 -1.14 -2.45
C LYS A 65 -7.44 -1.47 -3.88
N GLY A 66 -8.06 -2.49 -4.47
CA GLY A 66 -7.81 -2.89 -5.85
C GLY A 66 -6.71 -3.96 -6.03
N PRO A 67 -6.32 -4.22 -7.30
CA PRO A 67 -5.30 -5.20 -7.62
C PRO A 67 -3.91 -4.68 -7.26
N VAL A 68 -3.09 -5.56 -6.67
CA VAL A 68 -1.72 -5.25 -6.25
C VAL A 68 -0.83 -6.44 -6.58
N ARG A 69 0.43 -6.16 -6.89
CA ARG A 69 1.46 -7.16 -7.19
C ARG A 69 2.64 -7.03 -6.22
N ILE A 70 3.42 -8.10 -6.13
CA ILE A 70 4.68 -8.10 -5.38
C ILE A 70 5.65 -7.14 -6.09
N GLY A 71 6.35 -6.31 -5.33
CA GLY A 71 7.25 -5.28 -5.84
C GLY A 71 6.61 -3.91 -6.04
N ASP A 72 5.29 -3.77 -5.89
CA ASP A 72 4.62 -2.48 -5.99
C ASP A 72 5.07 -1.53 -4.86
N LEU A 73 5.16 -0.24 -5.17
CA LEU A 73 5.52 0.81 -4.22
C LEU A 73 4.26 1.42 -3.59
N LEU A 74 4.27 1.57 -2.27
CA LEU A 74 3.24 2.20 -1.48
C LEU A 74 3.80 3.45 -0.79
N ALA A 75 3.01 4.53 -0.82
CA ALA A 75 3.25 5.71 0.01
C ALA A 75 2.40 5.60 1.28
N LEU A 76 3.04 5.42 2.42
CA LEU A 76 2.41 5.31 3.72
C LEU A 76 2.40 6.67 4.40
N ARG A 77 1.22 7.13 4.81
CA ARG A 77 1.10 8.36 5.61
C ARG A 77 1.62 8.17 7.04
N GLU A 78 1.41 6.98 7.58
CA GLU A 78 1.77 6.62 8.95
C GLU A 78 2.38 5.22 8.97
N THR A 79 3.44 5.02 9.74
CA THR A 79 4.15 3.73 9.83
C THR A 79 3.87 2.96 11.13
N GLU A 80 3.03 3.50 12.00
CA GLU A 80 2.82 2.95 13.36
C GLU A 80 1.66 1.95 13.44
N ILE A 81 0.58 2.17 12.66
CA ILE A 81 -0.66 1.40 12.76
C ILE A 81 -0.69 0.25 11.75
N GLU A 82 -0.80 -1.00 12.19
CA GLU A 82 -0.94 -2.15 11.28
C GLU A 82 -2.38 -2.56 11.02
N ALA A 83 -2.66 -3.08 9.82
CA ALA A 83 -3.92 -3.74 9.54
C ALA A 83 -4.05 -5.04 10.36
N ARG A 84 -5.25 -5.26 10.93
CA ARG A 84 -5.56 -6.47 11.70
C ARG A 84 -5.38 -7.71 10.83
N ARG A 85 -4.84 -8.78 11.43
CA ARG A 85 -4.70 -10.08 10.76
C ARG A 85 -6.06 -10.60 10.31
N ILE A 86 -6.15 -11.06 9.07
CA ILE A 86 -7.32 -11.81 8.58
C ILE A 86 -7.46 -13.09 9.41
N ARG A 87 -8.64 -13.29 10.00
CA ARG A 87 -9.01 -14.57 10.63
C ARG A 87 -9.61 -15.45 9.54
N LYS A 88 -9.07 -16.66 9.35
CA LYS A 88 -9.57 -17.63 8.35
C LYS A 88 -10.92 -18.25 8.70
N ASN A 89 -11.48 -17.94 9.88
CA ASN A 89 -12.71 -18.56 10.36
C ASN A 89 -13.92 -17.80 9.81
N ILE A 90 -14.16 -17.96 8.50
CA ILE A 90 -15.46 -17.72 7.90
C ILE A 90 -16.00 -19.10 7.53
N THR A 91 -16.66 -19.73 8.50
CA THR A 91 -17.67 -20.77 8.22
C THR A 91 -18.85 -20.08 7.53
N LYS A 92 -18.68 -19.77 6.25
CA LYS A 92 -19.81 -19.45 5.38
C LYS A 92 -20.52 -20.78 5.08
N GLY A 93 -21.66 -21.03 5.71
CA GLY A 93 -22.60 -22.07 5.23
C GLY A 93 -23.14 -23.10 6.22
N ALA A 94 -22.95 -22.99 7.54
CA ALA A 94 -23.53 -23.96 8.50
C ALA A 94 -25.01 -23.73 8.85
N HIS A 95 -25.70 -22.85 8.13
CA HIS A 95 -27.15 -22.68 8.22
C HIS A 95 -27.70 -22.68 6.79
N SER A 96 -27.85 -23.89 6.26
CA SER A 96 -28.88 -24.23 5.28
C SER A 96 -29.66 -25.39 5.88
#